data_AF-A0AAD5R9S4-F1
#
_entry.id   AF-A0AAD5R9S4-F1
#
_cell.length_a   1.000
_cell.length_b   1.000
_cell.length_c   1.000
_cell.angle_alpha   90.00
_cell.angle_beta   90.00
_cell.angle_gamma   90.00
#
_symmetry.space_group_name_H-M   'P 1'
#
loop_
_entity.id
_entity.type
_entity.pdbx_description
1 polymer ?
#
loop_
_entity_poly.entity_id
_entity_poly.type
_entity_poly.pdbx_seq_one_letter_code
_entity_poly.pdbx_strand_id
1 'polypeptide(L)'
;MSKPPFEQIAISCMMYDSVEDKDYRKLTKAERRKRRRATPKYRNLHATRERIRVESFNLAFAKLRSLLPTLPVEKKLSKIEILRLSISYISFLNKLLSFE
;
A
#
# COMPACT_ATOMS: atom_id res chain seq x y z
N MET A 1 -21.10 -1.32 14.71
CA MET A 1 -20.10 -1.64 13.67
C MET A 1 -19.30 -0.39 13.33
N SER A 2 -18.02 -0.32 13.70
CA SER A 2 -17.11 0.76 13.29
C SER A 2 -16.81 0.65 11.79
N LYS A 3 -17.10 1.71 11.03
CA LYS A 3 -16.90 1.76 9.57
C LYS A 3 -15.43 1.56 9.20
N PRO A 4 -15.13 0.87 8.08
CA PRO A 4 -13.75 0.60 7.65
C PRO A 4 -12.96 1.91 7.41
N PRO A 5 -11.62 1.91 7.59
CA PRO A 5 -10.79 3.12 7.55
C PRO A 5 -10.91 3.94 6.25
N PHE A 6 -11.21 3.29 5.13
CA PHE A 6 -11.41 3.95 3.83
C PHE A 6 -12.63 4.88 3.81
N GLU A 7 -13.71 4.52 4.52
CA GLU A 7 -14.92 5.34 4.60
C GLU A 7 -14.72 6.56 5.48
N GLN A 8 -13.93 6.43 6.55
CA GLN A 8 -13.64 7.55 7.47
C GLN A 8 -12.84 8.65 6.78
N ILE A 9 -11.88 8.30 5.91
CA ILE A 9 -11.11 9.29 5.14
C ILE A 9 -12.00 9.98 4.09
N ALA A 10 -12.92 9.24 3.45
CA ALA A 10 -13.89 9.82 2.52
C ALA A 10 -14.85 10.80 3.23
N ILE A 11 -15.31 10.46 4.44
CA ILE A 11 -16.22 11.30 5.24
C ILE A 11 -15.51 12.55 5.76
N SER A 12 -14.28 12.44 6.29
CA SER A 12 -13.50 13.62 6.72
C SER A 12 -13.21 14.57 5.55
N CYS A 13 -12.96 14.02 4.35
CA CYS A 13 -12.87 14.83 3.14
C CYS A 13 -14.21 15.51 2.82
N MET A 14 -15.36 14.83 2.88
CA MET A 14 -16.63 15.44 2.45
C MET A 14 -17.14 16.58 3.34
N MET A 15 -16.57 16.80 4.53
CA MET A 15 -17.07 17.78 5.51
C MET A 15 -16.39 19.15 5.50
N TYR A 16 -15.32 19.37 4.72
CA TYR A 16 -14.72 20.69 4.49
C TYR A 16 -14.52 20.92 2.98
N ASP A 17 -15.46 21.64 2.37
CA ASP A 17 -15.25 22.68 1.35
C ASP A 17 -16.59 23.09 0.75
N SER A 18 -17.21 24.10 1.34
CA SER A 18 -18.32 24.86 0.75
C SER A 18 -17.75 26.03 -0.07
N VAL A 19 -16.85 25.76 -1.03
CA VAL A 19 -16.44 26.80 -1.99
C VAL A 19 -17.31 26.65 -3.23
N GLU A 20 -18.47 27.30 -3.22
CA GLU A 20 -19.29 27.53 -4.41
C GLU A 20 -18.57 28.50 -5.36
N ASP A 21 -17.59 27.99 -6.10
CA ASP A 21 -16.96 28.74 -7.18
C ASP A 21 -17.87 28.69 -8.42
N LYS A 22 -18.53 29.80 -8.74
CA LYS A 22 -19.48 29.93 -9.87
C LYS A 22 -18.87 29.52 -11.22
N ASP A 23 -17.55 29.58 -11.36
CA ASP A 23 -16.85 29.18 -12.58
C ASP A 23 -16.66 27.66 -12.71
N TYR A 24 -16.86 26.87 -11.66
CA TYR A 24 -16.72 25.41 -11.73
C TYR A 24 -17.73 24.76 -12.67
N ARG A 25 -18.91 25.37 -12.84
CA ARG A 25 -19.98 24.89 -13.75
C ARG A 25 -19.67 25.15 -15.23
N LYS A 26 -18.79 26.11 -15.55
CA LYS A 26 -18.38 26.44 -16.93
C LYS A 26 -17.22 25.57 -17.43
N LEU A 27 -16.45 24.97 -16.52
CA LEU A 27 -15.32 24.12 -16.87
C LEU A 27 -15.73 22.85 -17.61
N THR A 28 -14.90 22.44 -18.57
CA THR A 28 -14.98 21.13 -19.22
C THR A 28 -14.74 20.00 -18.22
N LYS A 29 -15.17 18.77 -18.58
CA LYS A 29 -14.95 17.58 -17.75
C LYS A 29 -13.47 17.31 -17.45
N ALA A 30 -12.58 17.65 -18.38
CA ALA A 30 -11.14 17.48 -18.22
C ALA A 30 -10.56 18.48 -17.20
N GLU A 31 -10.95 19.75 -17.29
CA GLU A 31 -10.50 20.81 -16.38
C GLU A 31 -10.97 20.58 -14.95
N ARG A 32 -12.22 20.14 -14.76
CA ARG A 32 -12.73 19.77 -13.42
C ARG A 32 -11.90 18.64 -12.79
N ARG A 33 -11.49 17.64 -13.59
CA ARG A 33 -10.62 16.56 -13.12
C ARG A 33 -9.24 17.09 -12.75
N LYS A 34 -8.66 17.97 -13.56
CA LYS A 34 -7.36 18.60 -13.29
C LYS A 34 -7.40 19.40 -11.99
N ARG A 35 -8.40 20.28 -11.82
CA ARG A 35 -8.59 21.10 -10.62
C ARG A 35 -8.78 20.25 -9.37
N ARG A 36 -9.62 19.21 -9.43
CA ARG A 36 -9.79 18.26 -8.32
C ARG A 36 -8.47 17.58 -7.94
N ARG A 37 -7.69 17.12 -8.92
CA ARG A 37 -6.39 16.46 -8.68
C ARG A 37 -5.35 17.40 -8.06
N ALA A 38 -5.41 18.69 -8.37
CA ALA A 38 -4.51 19.70 -7.81
C ALA A 38 -4.82 20.02 -6.34
N THR A 39 -6.05 19.74 -5.86
CA THR A 39 -6.41 20.02 -4.46
C THR A 39 -5.51 19.26 -3.48
N PRO A 40 -5.04 19.90 -2.39
CA PRO A 40 -4.29 19.22 -1.33
C PRO A 40 -5.04 17.98 -0.81
N LYS A 41 -6.36 18.08 -0.68
CA LYS A 41 -7.27 17.00 -0.29
C LYS A 41 -7.16 15.75 -1.16
N TYR A 42 -7.24 15.89 -2.49
CA TYR A 42 -7.06 14.75 -3.39
C TYR A 42 -5.66 14.15 -3.25
N ARG A 43 -4.62 15.00 -3.21
CA ARG A 43 -3.23 14.55 -3.08
C ARG A 43 -3.00 13.79 -1.77
N ASN A 44 -3.50 14.31 -0.64
CA ASN A 44 -3.37 13.69 0.68
C ASN A 44 -4.12 12.37 0.80
N LEU A 45 -5.33 12.29 0.23
CA LEU A 45 -6.10 11.05 0.14
C LEU A 45 -5.35 9.99 -0.68
N HIS A 46 -4.82 10.37 -1.85
CA HIS A 46 -4.04 9.46 -2.69
C HIS A 46 -2.75 9.01 -2.01
N ALA A 47 -2.00 9.91 -1.38
CA ALA A 47 -0.80 9.59 -0.63
C ALA A 47 -1.09 8.63 0.54
N THR A 48 -2.20 8.84 1.25
CA THR A 48 -2.61 7.97 2.37
C THR A 48 -2.98 6.58 1.88
N ARG A 49 -3.73 6.47 0.77
CA ARG A 49 -4.05 5.18 0.16
C ARG A 49 -2.80 4.41 -0.26
N GLU A 50 -1.84 5.10 -0.87
CA GLU A 50 -0.59 4.48 -1.29
C GLU A 50 0.26 4.05 -0.09
N ARG A 51 0.29 4.84 0.98
CA ARG A 51 0.96 4.46 2.24
C ARG A 51 0.40 3.16 2.82
N ILE A 52 -0.93 3.03 2.90
CA ILE A 52 -1.61 1.81 3.37
C ILE A 52 -1.29 0.62 2.46
N ARG A 53 -1.28 0.82 1.14
CA ARG A 53 -0.91 -0.24 0.17
C ARG A 53 0.51 -0.74 0.42
N VAL A 54 1.46 0.17 0.59
CA VAL A 54 2.88 -0.16 0.85
C VAL A 54 3.07 -0.78 2.22
N GLU A 55 2.34 -0.34 3.24
CA GLU A 55 2.35 -0.94 4.57
C GLU A 55 1.87 -2.40 4.53
N SER A 56 0.73 -2.67 3.89
CA SER A 56 0.22 -4.03 3.67
C SER A 56 1.23 -4.92 2.95
N PHE A 57 1.88 -4.39 1.91
CA PHE A 57 2.96 -5.09 1.21
C PHE A 57 4.16 -5.39 2.12
N ASN A 58 4.59 -4.43 2.94
CA ASN A 58 5.71 -4.62 3.87
C ASN A 58 5.38 -5.63 4.98
N LEU A 59 4.13 -5.67 5.46
CA LEU A 59 3.66 -6.69 6.40
C LEU A 59 3.74 -8.10 5.80
N ALA A 60 3.36 -8.27 4.53
CA ALA A 60 3.54 -9.54 3.82
C ALA A 60 5.03 -9.93 3.69
N PHE A 61 5.91 -8.97 3.41
CA PHE A 61 7.36 -9.20 3.37
C PHE A 61 7.93 -9.58 4.74
N ALA A 62 7.45 -8.97 5.83
CA ALA A 62 7.86 -9.32 7.19
C ALA A 62 7.44 -10.75 7.56
N LYS A 63 6.21 -11.15 7.20
CA LYS A 63 5.74 -12.53 7.36
C LYS A 63 6.61 -13.51 6.59
N LEU A 64 6.90 -13.23 5.31
CA LEU A 64 7.79 -14.07 4.51
C LEU A 64 9.19 -14.18 5.15
N ARG A 65 9.76 -13.07 5.60
CA ARG A 65 11.07 -13.04 6.28
C ARG A 65 11.10 -13.91 7.54
N SER A 66 10.01 -13.97 8.31
CA SER A 66 9.95 -14.77 9.54
C SER A 66 10.05 -16.28 9.30
N LEU A 67 9.71 -16.74 8.08
CA LEU A 67 9.78 -18.15 7.70
C LEU A 67 11.17 -18.56 7.17
N LEU A 68 12.05 -17.58 6.89
CA LEU A 68 13.35 -17.85 6.26
C LEU A 68 14.43 -18.17 7.29
N PRO A 69 15.17 -19.28 7.10
CA PRO A 69 16.27 -19.63 7.98
C PRO A 69 17.46 -18.67 7.77
N THR A 70 17.95 -18.05 8.86
CA THR A 70 19.11 -17.14 8.84
C THR A 70 19.98 -17.32 10.09
N LEU A 71 21.28 -17.10 9.93
CA LEU A 71 22.27 -17.07 11.02
C LEU A 71 23.00 -15.71 10.95
N PRO A 72 22.91 -14.86 11.99
CA PRO A 72 21.98 -14.92 13.12
C PRO A 72 20.51 -14.76 12.68
N VAL A 73 19.56 -15.24 13.49
CA VAL A 73 18.12 -15.21 13.19
C VAL A 73 17.62 -13.78 12.91
N GLU A 74 18.27 -12.79 13.54
CA GLU A 74 17.94 -11.37 13.46
C GLU A 74 18.59 -10.64 12.27
N LYS A 75 19.25 -11.38 11.35
CA LYS A 75 19.90 -10.77 10.18
C LYS A 75 18.90 -9.94 9.38
N LYS A 76 19.15 -8.65 9.22
CA LYS A 76 18.36 -7.78 8.33
C LYS A 76 18.60 -8.21 6.89
N LEU A 77 17.52 -8.56 6.19
CA LEU A 77 17.56 -8.91 4.76
C LEU A 77 16.85 -7.82 3.95
N SER A 78 17.43 -7.46 2.81
CA SER A 78 16.77 -6.65 1.80
C SER A 78 15.63 -7.42 1.12
N LYS A 79 14.73 -6.70 0.43
CA LYS A 79 13.60 -7.31 -0.30
C LYS A 79 14.08 -8.33 -1.34
N ILE A 80 15.18 -8.05 -2.05
CA ILE A 80 15.72 -8.97 -3.04
C ILE A 80 16.33 -10.22 -2.41
N GLU A 81 17.01 -10.08 -1.27
CA GLU A 81 17.55 -11.23 -0.53
C GLU A 81 16.43 -12.12 0.01
N ILE A 82 15.35 -11.54 0.55
CA ILE A 82 14.17 -12.30 1.00
C ILE A 82 13.61 -13.15 -0.14
N LEU A 83 13.44 -12.56 -1.34
CA LEU A 83 12.90 -13.28 -2.49
C LEU A 83 13.84 -14.41 -2.95
N ARG A 84 15.13 -14.13 -3.09
CA ARG A 84 16.14 -15.13 -3.50
C ARG A 84 16.21 -16.29 -2.50
N LEU A 85 16.28 -15.97 -1.20
CA LEU A 85 16.35 -16.98 -0.14
C LEU A 85 15.06 -17.81 -0.07
N SER A 86 13.89 -17.21 -0.30
CA SER A 86 12.61 -17.94 -0.36
C SER A 86 12.60 -18.99 -1.46
N ILE A 87 13.04 -18.63 -2.67
CA ILE A 87 13.12 -19.56 -3.82
C ILE A 87 14.09 -20.71 -3.51
N SER A 88 15.27 -20.38 -2.97
CA SER A 88 16.26 -21.38 -2.58
C SER A 88 15.75 -22.30 -1.48
N TYR A 89 15.02 -21.76 -0.50
CA TYR A 89 14.52 -22.54 0.63
C TYR A 89 13.40 -23.49 0.22
N ILE A 90 12.43 -23.04 -0.61
CA ILE A 90 11.41 -23.93 -1.19
C ILE A 90 12.08 -25.07 -1.97
N SER A 91 13.08 -24.73 -2.80
CA SER A 91 13.82 -25.73 -3.58
C SER A 91 14.58 -26.73 -2.70
N PHE A 92 15.15 -26.26 -1.59
CA PHE A 92 15.82 -27.12 -0.60
C PHE A 92 14.83 -28.08 0.07
N LEU A 93 13.69 -27.58 0.55
CA LEU A 93 12.65 -28.40 1.18
C LEU A 93 12.09 -29.46 0.22
N ASN A 94 11.83 -29.10 -1.04
CA ASN A 94 11.38 -30.06 -2.06
C ASN A 94 12.40 -31.18 -2.30
N LYS A 95 13.71 -30.85 -2.33
CA LYS A 95 14.76 -31.87 -2.46
C LYS A 95 14.75 -32.79 -1.24
N LEU A 96 14.70 -32.23 -0.03
CA LEU A 96 14.67 -33.01 1.21
C LEU A 96 13.52 -34.03 1.22
N LEU A 97 12.32 -33.60 0.82
CA LEU A 97 11.12 -34.45 0.74
C LEU A 97 11.18 -35.49 -0.39
N SER A 98 11.99 -35.27 -1.42
CA SER A 98 12.16 -36.23 -2.53
C SER A 98 13.22 -37.31 -2.27
N PHE A 99 14.02 -37.16 -1.21
CA PHE A 99 15.00 -38.16 -0.77
C PHE A 99 14.42 -39.17 0.24
N GLU A 100 13.08 -39.26 0.31
CA GLU A 100 12.32 -40.22 1.11
C GLU A 100 11.62 -41.25 0.21
#